data_AF-A0A142D487-F1
#
_entry.id   AF-A0A142D487-F1
#
_cell.length_a   1.000
_cell.length_b   1.000
_cell.length_c   1.000
_cell.angle_alpha   90.00
_cell.angle_beta   90.00
_cell.angle_gamma   90.00
#
_symmetry.space_group_name_H-M   'P 1'
#
loop_
_entity.id
_entity.type
_entity.pdbx_description
1 polymer ?
#
loop_
_entity_poly.entity_id
_entity_poly.type
_entity_poly.pdbx_seq_one_letter_code
_entity_poly.pdbx_strand_id
1 'polypeptide(L)'
;MREEEFRRFLMNDSNIKSKVKAVHSRVAKALRVERELNVNLDDIVKNDEAMYHLLLQIQERLNDKLYHNAYQNAVRKYYLFVNGKEFPRLRRY
;
A
#
# COMPACT_ATOMS: atom_id res chain seq x y z
N MET A 1 -2.94 -9.20 5.39
CA MET A 1 -1.70 -8.44 5.68
C MET A 1 -1.31 -8.49 7.16
N ARG A 2 -0.01 -8.35 7.48
CA ARG A 2 0.56 -8.18 8.83
C ARG A 2 0.30 -6.78 9.39
N GLU A 3 -0.96 -6.50 9.75
CA GLU A 3 -1.44 -5.16 10.09
C GLU A 3 -0.64 -4.49 11.22
N GLU A 4 -0.45 -5.18 12.35
CA GLU A 4 0.20 -4.59 13.52
C GLU A 4 1.67 -4.23 13.27
N GLU A 5 2.41 -5.13 12.61
CA GLU A 5 3.80 -4.89 12.22
C GLU A 5 3.90 -3.72 11.25
N PHE A 6 3.01 -3.66 10.26
CA PHE A 6 2.97 -2.55 9.31
C PHE A 6 2.64 -1.22 10.00
N ARG A 7 1.71 -1.23 10.95
CA ARG A 7 1.39 -0.05 11.77
C ARG A 7 2.61 0.42 12.55
N ARG A 8 3.34 -0.49 13.20
CA ARG A 8 4.59 -0.17 13.93
C ARG A 8 5.67 0.37 12.99
N PHE A 9 5.85 -0.24 11.82
CA PHE A 9 6.76 0.24 10.78
C PHE A 9 6.45 1.70 10.39
N LEU A 10 5.18 2.01 10.10
CA LEU A 10 4.79 3.38 9.74
C LEU A 10 4.90 4.35 10.94
N MET A 11 4.65 3.90 12.17
CA MET A 11 4.88 4.72 13.37
C MET A 11 6.35 5.11 13.53
N ASN A 12 7.29 4.31 13.02
CA ASN A 12 8.72 4.59 13.07
C ASN A 12 9.23 5.43 11.88
N ASP A 13 8.44 5.63 10.81
CA ASP A 13 8.85 6.42 9.63
C ASP A 13 8.93 7.92 9.95
N SER A 14 10.15 8.46 10.06
CA SER A 14 10.43 9.87 10.40
C SER A 14 9.80 10.89 9.44
N ASN A 15 9.46 10.48 8.20
CA ASN A 15 8.81 11.36 7.23
C ASN A 15 7.32 11.58 7.53
N ILE A 16 6.72 10.75 8.40
CA ILE A 16 5.31 10.88 8.80
C ILE A 16 5.19 11.84 9.99
N LYS A 17 4.89 13.12 9.70
CA LYS A 17 4.72 14.17 10.72
C LYS A 17 3.52 13.91 11.63
N SER A 18 2.35 13.60 11.06
CA SER A 18 1.14 13.28 11.82
C SER A 18 1.03 11.77 12.02
N LYS A 19 1.72 11.23 13.03
CA LYS A 19 1.82 9.78 13.27
C LYS A 19 0.44 9.12 13.37
N VAL A 20 -0.38 9.51 14.34
CA VAL A 20 -1.65 8.82 14.61
C VAL A 20 -2.59 8.82 13.39
N LYS A 21 -2.94 9.99 12.85
CA LYS A 21 -3.91 10.10 11.75
C LYS A 21 -3.37 9.50 10.46
N ALA A 22 -2.12 9.81 10.11
CA ALA A 22 -1.58 9.43 8.82
C ALA A 22 -1.17 7.95 8.76
N VAL A 23 -0.78 7.35 9.89
CA VAL A 23 -0.58 5.89 10.00
C VAL A 23 -1.92 5.18 9.90
N HIS A 24 -2.91 5.57 10.72
CA HIS A 24 -4.25 4.96 10.70
C HIS A 24 -4.86 4.99 9.30
N SER A 25 -4.77 6.14 8.61
CA SER A 25 -5.29 6.28 7.26
C SER A 25 -4.60 5.38 6.24
N ARG A 26 -3.28 5.15 6.34
CA ARG A 26 -2.54 4.27 5.43
C ARG A 26 -2.87 2.80 5.67
N VAL A 27 -2.90 2.38 6.93
CA VAL A 27 -3.30 1.01 7.31
C VAL A 27 -4.72 0.72 6.82
N ALA A 28 -5.67 1.61 7.09
CA ALA A 28 -7.05 1.45 6.65
C ALA A 28 -7.19 1.36 5.12
N LYS A 29 -6.39 2.13 4.37
CA LYS A 29 -6.39 2.06 2.90
C LYS A 29 -5.81 0.74 2.37
N ALA A 30 -4.74 0.23 2.97
CA ALA A 30 -4.18 -1.08 2.59
C ALA A 30 -5.20 -2.21 2.87
N LEU A 31 -5.84 -2.20 4.04
CA LEU A 31 -6.91 -3.15 4.38
C LEU A 31 -8.12 -3.04 3.46
N ARG A 32 -8.47 -1.82 3.04
CA ARG A 32 -9.54 -1.61 2.08
C ARG A 32 -9.22 -2.26 0.73
N VAL A 33 -7.96 -2.16 0.27
CA VAL A 33 -7.53 -2.85 -0.96
C VAL A 33 -7.69 -4.36 -0.84
N GLU A 34 -7.24 -4.97 0.26
CA GLU A 34 -7.43 -6.42 0.49
C GLU A 34 -8.90 -6.82 0.39
N ARG A 35 -9.78 -6.04 1.01
CA ARG A 35 -11.23 -6.30 1.05
C ARG A 35 -11.93 -6.11 -0.28
N GLU A 36 -11.72 -4.96 -0.93
CA GLU A 36 -12.46 -4.58 -2.14
C GLU A 36 -12.00 -5.37 -3.38
N LEU A 37 -10.72 -5.75 -3.41
CA LEU A 37 -10.15 -6.53 -4.51
C LEU A 37 -10.04 -8.03 -4.19
N ASN A 38 -10.42 -8.45 -2.98
CA ASN A 38 -10.36 -9.82 -2.50
C ASN A 38 -8.96 -10.44 -2.70
N VAL A 39 -7.93 -9.75 -2.22
CA VAL A 39 -6.52 -10.15 -2.33
C VAL A 39 -5.85 -10.21 -0.97
N ASN A 40 -4.80 -11.01 -0.85
CA ASN A 40 -3.89 -11.00 0.31
C ASN A 40 -2.61 -10.23 -0.04
N LEU A 41 -2.39 -9.09 0.60
CA LEU A 41 -1.19 -8.29 0.36
C LEU A 41 0.10 -9.00 0.80
N ASP A 42 0.05 -9.92 1.78
CA ASP A 42 1.24 -10.70 2.13
C ASP A 42 1.72 -11.60 0.99
N ASP A 43 0.81 -12.02 0.11
CA ASP A 43 1.15 -12.86 -1.04
C ASP A 43 1.49 -12.03 -2.27
N ILE A 44 0.72 -10.96 -2.53
CA ILE A 44 0.94 -10.08 -3.69
C ILE A 44 2.34 -9.47 -3.67
N VAL A 45 2.81 -8.97 -2.52
CA VAL A 45 4.09 -8.24 -2.46
C VAL A 45 5.32 -9.12 -2.63
N LYS A 46 5.18 -10.44 -2.69
CA LYS A 46 6.27 -11.39 -2.95
C LYS A 46 6.62 -11.48 -4.45
N ASN A 47 5.75 -10.98 -5.33
CA ASN A 47 5.94 -11.00 -6.78
C ASN A 47 5.73 -9.61 -7.37
N ASP A 48 6.75 -9.09 -8.06
CA ASP A 48 6.74 -7.72 -8.59
C ASP A 48 5.68 -7.52 -9.70
N GLU A 49 5.41 -8.54 -10.52
CA GLU A 49 4.34 -8.51 -11.53
C GLU A 49 2.96 -8.50 -10.87
N ALA A 50 2.74 -9.35 -9.85
CA ALA A 50 1.48 -9.36 -9.10
C ALA A 50 1.22 -8.01 -8.43
N MET A 51 2.27 -7.41 -7.84
CA MET A 51 2.22 -6.06 -7.28
C MET A 51 1.87 -5.01 -8.34
N TYR A 52 2.50 -5.07 -9.52
CA TYR A 52 2.20 -4.18 -10.63
C TYR A 52 0.73 -4.28 -11.08
N HIS A 53 0.26 -5.50 -11.32
CA HIS A 53 -1.13 -5.75 -11.72
C HIS A 53 -2.13 -5.28 -10.66
N LEU A 54 -1.83 -5.48 -9.37
CA LEU A 54 -2.67 -4.95 -8.29
C LEU A 54 -2.75 -3.42 -8.33
N LEU A 55 -1.63 -2.72 -8.55
CA LEU A 55 -1.63 -1.26 -8.65
C LEU A 55 -2.47 -0.74 -9.84
N LEU A 56 -2.48 -1.46 -10.97
CA LEU A 56 -3.37 -1.16 -12.10
C LEU A 56 -4.84 -1.36 -11.70
N GLN A 57 -5.18 -2.48 -11.07
CA GLN A 57 -6.54 -2.75 -10.60
C GLN A 57 -7.03 -1.71 -9.58
N ILE A 58 -6.16 -1.27 -8.67
CA ILE A 58 -6.48 -0.19 -7.72
C ILE A 58 -6.81 1.10 -8.47
N GLN A 59 -6.03 1.43 -9.51
CA GLN A 59 -6.25 2.64 -10.30
C GLN A 59 -7.64 2.65 -10.95
N GLU A 60 -8.03 1.51 -11.52
CA GLU A 60 -9.26 1.37 -12.31
C GLU A 60 -10.48 1.13 -11.43
N ARG A 61 -10.41 0.21 -10.47
CA ARG A 61 -11.58 -0.27 -9.72
C ARG A 61 -11.89 0.58 -8.49
N LEU A 62 -10.87 1.19 -7.87
CA LEU A 62 -11.05 2.08 -6.70
C LEU A 62 -11.05 3.57 -7.06
N ASN A 63 -10.99 3.88 -8.36
CA ASN A 63 -10.87 5.26 -8.87
C ASN A 63 -9.77 6.05 -8.15
N ASP A 64 -8.62 5.41 -7.88
CA ASP A 64 -7.60 5.93 -6.96
C ASP A 64 -7.02 7.29 -7.41
N LYS A 65 -7.10 7.61 -8.70
CA LYS A 65 -6.76 8.93 -9.24
C LYS A 65 -7.57 10.06 -8.60
N LEU A 66 -8.86 9.84 -8.30
CA LEU A 66 -9.72 10.80 -7.61
C LEU A 66 -9.30 11.00 -6.14
N TYR A 67 -8.59 10.03 -5.58
CA TYR A 67 -8.08 10.04 -4.21
C TYR A 67 -6.57 10.32 -4.15
N HIS A 68 -6.02 10.98 -5.18
CA HIS A 68 -4.59 11.33 -5.26
C HIS A 68 -3.64 10.14 -5.10
N ASN A 69 -4.02 8.98 -5.63
CA ASN A 69 -3.27 7.72 -5.57
C ASN A 69 -3.01 7.21 -4.13
N ALA A 70 -3.93 7.50 -3.21
CA ALA A 70 -3.74 7.19 -1.80
C ALA A 70 -3.79 5.68 -1.51
N TYR A 71 -4.56 4.89 -2.26
CA TYR A 71 -4.58 3.43 -2.13
C TYR A 71 -3.28 2.82 -2.65
N GLN A 72 -2.84 3.20 -3.86
CA GLN A 72 -1.55 2.76 -4.39
C GLN A 72 -0.40 3.11 -3.45
N ASN A 73 -0.39 4.32 -2.86
CA ASN A 73 0.65 4.71 -1.90
C ASN A 73 0.65 3.83 -0.65
N ALA A 74 -0.54 3.51 -0.11
CA ALA A 74 -0.65 2.62 1.04
C ALA A 74 -0.07 1.22 0.74
N VAL A 75 -0.44 0.64 -0.42
CA VAL A 75 0.06 -0.68 -0.84
C VAL A 75 1.56 -0.66 -1.12
N ARG A 76 2.09 0.41 -1.75
CA ARG A 76 3.53 0.56 -1.97
C ARG A 76 4.31 0.69 -0.67
N LYS A 77 3.76 1.35 0.35
CA LYS A 77 4.37 1.39 1.68
C LYS A 77 4.36 0.01 2.34
N TYR A 78 3.32 -0.79 2.10
CA TYR A 78 3.31 -2.19 2.54
C TYR A 78 4.39 -3.02 1.83
N TYR A 79 4.51 -2.86 0.51
CA TYR A 79 5.58 -3.49 -0.26
C TYR A 79 6.98 -3.13 0.28
N LEU A 80 7.22 -1.84 0.58
CA LEU A 80 8.47 -1.39 1.19
C LEU A 80 8.71 -2.04 2.55
N PHE A 81 7.67 -2.14 3.39
CA PHE A 81 7.76 -2.81 4.68
C PHE A 81 8.19 -4.29 4.54
N VAL A 82 7.65 -5.01 3.55
CA VAL A 82 7.95 -6.44 3.36
C VAL A 82 9.31 -6.66 2.68
N ASN A 83 9.62 -5.87 1.66
CA ASN A 83 10.77 -6.13 0.78
C ASN A 83 11.99 -5.24 1.05
N GLY A 84 11.87 -4.24 1.91
CA GLY A 84 12.95 -3.29 2.21
C GLY A 84 13.33 -2.34 1.06
N LYS A 85 12.66 -2.42 -0.09
CA LYS A 85 12.85 -1.56 -1.27
C LYS A 85 11.55 -0.90 -1.72
N GLU A 86 11.64 0.32 -2.27
CA GLU A 86 10.45 0.97 -2.84
C GLU A 86 10.09 0.35 -4.19
N PHE A 87 8.82 -0.01 -4.36
CA PHE A 87 8.30 -0.36 -5.68
C PHE A 87 8.30 0.90 -6.57
N PRO A 88 8.65 0.89 -7.86
CA PRO A 88 8.66 2.09 -8.72
C PRO A 88 7.25 2.51 -9.13
N ARG A 89 7.03 3.81 -9.43
CA ARG A 89 5.71 4.30 -9.88
C ARG A 89 5.31 3.61 -11.19
N LEU A 90 4.01 3.40 -11.43
CA LEU A 90 3.51 2.72 -12.65
C LEU A 90 4.09 3.25 -13.97
N ARG A 91 4.36 4.55 -14.09
CA ARG A 91 5.00 5.14 -15.29
C ARG A 91 6.47 4.74 -15.51
N ARG A 92 7.08 4.07 -14.54
CA ARG A 92 8.51 3.72 -14.47
C ARG A 92 8.73 2.23 -14.13
N TYR A 93 7.67 1.43 -14.12
CA TYR A 93 7.73 -0.03 -14.06
C TYR A 93 7.58 -0.53 -15.49
#